data_AF-A0A094KNW8-F1
#
_entry.id   AF-A0A094KNW8-F1
#
_cell.length_a   1.000
_cell.length_b   1.000
_cell.length_c   1.000
_cell.angle_alpha   90.00
_cell.angle_beta   90.00
_cell.angle_gamma   90.00
#
_symmetry.space_group_name_H-M   'P 1'
#
loop_
_entity.id
_entity.type
_entity.pdbx_description
1 polymer ?
#
loop_
_entity_poly.entity_id
_entity_poly.type
_entity_poly.pdbx_seq_one_letter_code
_entity_poly.pdbx_strand_id
1 'polypeptide(L)'
;VGILTLVLCCCSGQPASLPWDLPASSSWEHQEDLVFIHMESSLYSLPCSPVEMEVADPTYHWVRDRADTKLFAVTKEGHLLFQHFQAGDSGKYSCTISYMKHGVPVSQTFHYSVFGYHVLGGLDIVLLFHSKLCEDEWTKRFLWSLQEKLRQLEIEQHCKLQLTATFCFPSLSDPSEEFIVQVQLEVSLFGPHWDEHCNSQDMETVTDCYHKTVRHNL
;
A
#
# COMPACT_ATOMS: atom_id res chain seq x y z
N VAL A 1 -1.43 25.07 17.48
CA VAL A 1 -0.66 24.62 16.29
C VAL A 1 -0.02 23.30 16.67
N GLY A 2 -0.70 22.19 16.40
CA GLY A 2 -0.22 20.85 16.72
C GLY A 2 0.44 20.25 15.49
N ILE A 3 1.68 19.81 15.62
CA ILE A 3 2.39 19.08 14.57
C ILE A 3 1.86 17.65 14.62
N LEU A 4 1.04 17.31 13.62
CA LEU A 4 0.56 15.97 13.36
C LEU A 4 1.75 15.15 12.85
N THR A 5 2.39 14.37 13.72
CA THR A 5 3.45 13.43 13.29
C THR A 5 2.79 12.09 13.01
N LEU A 6 2.08 12.02 11.89
CA LEU A 6 1.69 10.74 11.31
C LEU A 6 2.92 10.18 10.61
N VAL A 7 3.54 9.17 11.22
CA VAL A 7 4.52 8.30 10.54
C VAL A 7 3.72 7.34 9.67
N LEU A 8 3.03 7.89 8.66
CA LEU A 8 2.72 7.14 7.46
C LEU A 8 3.96 7.24 6.61
N CYS A 9 4.49 6.11 6.17
CA CYS A 9 5.63 6.05 5.29
C CYS A 9 5.25 6.67 3.94
N CYS A 10 5.32 8.00 3.84
CA CYS A 10 5.03 8.74 2.63
C CYS A 10 6.08 8.36 1.58
N CYS A 11 5.66 7.63 0.56
CA CYS A 11 6.40 7.52 -0.68
C CYS A 11 6.41 8.90 -1.34
N SER A 12 7.48 9.68 -1.13
CA SER A 12 7.69 10.96 -1.82
C SER A 12 7.94 10.70 -3.30
N GLY A 13 6.93 10.93 -4.15
CA GLY A 13 7.13 11.02 -5.60
C GLY A 13 7.79 12.36 -5.93
N GLN A 14 9.03 12.32 -6.40
CA GLN A 14 9.70 13.48 -6.99
C GLN A 14 9.65 13.30 -8.52
N PRO A 15 9.37 14.35 -9.31
CA PRO A 15 9.25 14.22 -10.75
C PRO A 15 10.63 13.95 -11.34
N ALA A 16 10.83 12.76 -11.90
CA ALA A 16 12.04 12.45 -12.65
C ALA A 16 12.04 13.28 -13.93
N SER A 17 13.01 14.17 -14.02
CA SER A 17 13.40 14.82 -15.25
C SER A 17 14.06 13.79 -16.16
N LEU A 18 13.67 13.81 -17.44
CA LEU A 18 14.30 13.02 -18.50
C LEU A 18 15.69 13.60 -18.83
N PRO A 19 16.73 12.75 -18.89
CA PRO A 19 17.88 13.00 -19.75
C PRO A 19 17.85 11.99 -20.90
N TRP A 20 17.75 12.51 -22.12
CA TRP A 20 18.07 11.73 -23.31
C TRP A 20 19.52 11.28 -23.23
N ASP A 21 19.75 9.97 -23.35
CA ASP A 21 20.85 9.36 -24.07
C ASP A 21 20.43 7.92 -24.42
N LEU A 22 20.33 7.62 -25.72
CA LEU A 22 20.01 6.28 -26.25
C LEU A 22 21.29 5.43 -26.28
N PRO A 23 21.26 4.18 -25.77
CA PRO A 23 22.16 3.13 -26.24
C PRO A 23 21.40 2.02 -26.98
N ALA A 24 22.16 1.27 -27.76
CA ALA A 24 21.73 0.23 -28.69
C ALA A 24 21.21 -1.07 -28.03
N SER A 25 20.22 -0.94 -27.14
CA SER A 25 19.48 -2.06 -26.53
C SER A 25 17.99 -1.73 -26.54
N SER A 26 17.14 -2.65 -27.00
CA SER A 26 15.69 -2.46 -26.89
C SER A 26 15.26 -2.78 -25.46
N SER A 27 15.43 -1.82 -24.56
CA SER A 27 14.91 -1.87 -23.20
C SER A 27 13.48 -1.34 -23.17
N TRP A 28 12.55 -2.10 -22.60
CA TRP A 28 11.16 -1.69 -22.42
C TRP A 28 10.83 -1.53 -20.94
N GLU A 29 10.10 -0.47 -20.61
CA GLU A 29 9.56 -0.25 -19.26
C GLU A 29 8.04 -0.34 -19.30
N HIS A 30 7.48 -1.16 -18.41
CA HIS A 30 6.04 -1.37 -18.28
C HIS A 30 5.48 -0.51 -17.15
N GLN A 31 4.18 -0.19 -17.24
CA GLN A 31 3.49 0.62 -16.25
C GLN A 31 3.45 -0.08 -14.88
N GLU A 32 3.35 0.70 -13.80
CA GLU A 32 3.32 0.21 -12.42
C GLU A 32 2.01 -0.56 -12.11
N ASP A 33 2.16 -1.81 -11.69
CA ASP A 33 1.06 -2.68 -11.26
C ASP A 33 0.89 -2.64 -9.72
N LEU A 34 -0.36 -2.65 -9.26
CA LEU A 34 -0.69 -2.71 -7.82
C LEU A 34 -0.89 -4.15 -7.38
N VAL A 35 -0.18 -4.56 -6.32
CA VAL A 35 -0.23 -5.93 -5.78
C VAL A 35 -0.56 -5.87 -4.29
N PHE A 36 -1.58 -6.62 -3.88
CA PHE A 36 -2.01 -6.67 -2.48
C PHE A 36 -1.73 -8.06 -1.92
N ILE A 37 -0.95 -8.13 -0.83
CA ILE A 37 -0.54 -9.39 -0.21
C ILE A 37 -1.00 -9.40 1.25
N HIS A 38 -1.65 -10.48 1.65
CA HIS A 38 -2.06 -10.65 3.03
C HIS A 38 -0.84 -10.77 3.96
N MET A 39 -0.83 -10.01 5.04
CA MET A 39 0.15 -10.09 6.11
C MET A 39 0.00 -11.46 6.76
N GLU A 40 1.10 -12.19 6.97
CA GLU A 40 1.13 -13.60 7.37
C GLU A 40 0.92 -14.62 6.24
N SER A 41 0.68 -14.17 5.00
CA SER A 41 0.81 -15.08 3.84
C SER A 41 2.20 -15.69 3.82
N SER A 42 2.23 -17.01 3.72
CA SER A 42 3.45 -17.78 3.61
C SER A 42 3.58 -18.30 2.18
N LEU A 43 4.79 -18.24 1.63
CA LEU A 43 5.10 -18.70 0.27
C LEU A 43 4.35 -17.96 -0.85
N TYR A 44 4.05 -16.66 -0.68
CA TYR A 44 3.46 -15.87 -1.77
C TYR A 44 4.47 -15.67 -2.90
N SER A 45 4.07 -15.98 -4.13
CA SER A 45 4.91 -15.89 -5.33
C SER A 45 4.44 -14.75 -6.23
N LEU A 46 5.20 -13.66 -6.29
CA LEU A 46 4.95 -12.54 -7.20
C LEU A 46 5.64 -12.81 -8.56
N PRO A 47 4.89 -12.99 -9.67
CA PRO A 47 5.50 -13.15 -10.98
C PRO A 47 6.23 -11.87 -11.43
N CYS A 48 7.32 -12.04 -12.18
CA CYS A 48 8.13 -10.93 -12.70
C CYS A 48 7.48 -10.22 -13.89
N SER A 49 6.57 -10.90 -14.60
CA SER A 49 5.78 -10.34 -15.69
C SER A 49 4.31 -10.69 -15.44
N PRO A 50 3.38 -9.74 -15.60
CA PRO A 50 1.94 -10.00 -15.50
C PRO A 50 1.41 -10.85 -16.68
N VAL A 51 2.18 -10.95 -17.76
CA VAL A 51 1.86 -11.74 -18.95
C VAL A 51 2.89 -12.85 -19.11
N GLU A 52 2.43 -14.04 -19.50
CA GLU A 52 3.32 -15.16 -19.78
C GLU A 52 4.28 -14.82 -20.94
N MET A 53 5.57 -14.99 -20.71
CA MET A 53 6.61 -14.69 -21.69
C MET A 53 7.36 -15.97 -22.06
N GLU A 54 7.15 -16.44 -23.29
CA GLU A 54 7.92 -17.55 -23.85
C GLU A 54 9.26 -17.03 -24.41
N VAL A 55 10.26 -16.94 -23.54
CA VAL A 55 11.62 -16.53 -23.91
C VAL A 55 12.63 -17.60 -23.49
N ALA A 56 13.62 -17.86 -24.35
CA ALA A 56 14.68 -18.83 -24.07
C ALA A 56 15.76 -18.21 -23.18
N ASP A 57 16.20 -18.98 -22.17
CA ASP A 57 17.26 -18.64 -21.23
C ASP A 57 17.19 -17.21 -20.63
N PRO A 58 16.04 -16.79 -20.06
CA PRO A 58 15.93 -15.48 -19.43
C PRO A 58 16.74 -15.40 -18.13
N THR A 59 17.21 -14.19 -17.85
CA THR A 59 17.80 -13.82 -16.56
C THR A 59 16.89 -12.81 -15.88
N TYR A 60 16.68 -12.98 -14.58
CA TYR A 60 15.74 -12.19 -13.78
C TYR A 60 16.49 -11.42 -12.70
N HIS A 61 16.17 -10.15 -12.55
CA HIS A 61 16.76 -9.30 -11.52
C HIS A 61 15.67 -8.53 -10.79
N TRP A 62 15.58 -8.75 -9.47
CA TRP A 62 14.64 -8.06 -8.59
C TRP A 62 15.34 -6.97 -7.78
N VAL A 63 14.70 -5.82 -7.70
CA VAL A 63 15.12 -4.68 -6.88
C VAL A 63 13.94 -4.21 -6.05
N ARG A 64 14.19 -3.74 -4.82
CA ARG A 64 13.23 -3.03 -3.99
C ARG A 64 13.76 -1.64 -3.70
N ASP A 65 12.94 -0.62 -3.89
CA ASP A 65 13.33 0.76 -3.62
C ASP A 65 13.68 0.97 -2.14
N ARG A 66 14.80 1.68 -1.91
CA ARG A 66 15.24 2.20 -0.59
C ARG A 66 15.52 1.13 0.48
N ALA A 67 15.62 -0.14 0.13
CA ALA A 67 16.06 -1.19 1.05
C ALA A 67 17.52 -1.57 0.81
N ASP A 68 18.22 -1.93 1.89
CA ASP A 68 19.46 -2.70 1.79
C ASP A 68 19.24 -3.93 0.92
N THR A 69 20.28 -4.38 0.23
CA THR A 69 20.34 -5.54 -0.68
C THR A 69 19.97 -6.85 0.03
N LYS A 70 18.70 -6.98 0.40
CA LYS A 70 18.11 -8.22 0.90
C LYS A 70 18.17 -9.19 -0.28
N LEU A 71 18.89 -10.30 -0.09
CA LEU A 71 18.91 -11.37 -1.07
C LEU A 71 17.47 -11.90 -1.20
N PHE A 72 16.85 -11.61 -2.33
CA PHE A 72 15.52 -12.10 -2.65
C PHE A 72 15.57 -13.60 -2.94
N ALA A 73 14.59 -14.34 -2.43
CA ALA A 73 14.35 -15.70 -2.90
C ALA A 73 13.61 -15.60 -4.23
N VAL A 74 14.24 -16.07 -5.32
CA VAL A 74 13.67 -16.02 -6.68
C VAL A 74 13.55 -17.45 -7.22
N THR A 75 12.41 -17.80 -7.80
CA THR A 75 12.19 -19.13 -8.40
C THR A 75 12.92 -19.27 -9.74
N LYS A 76 12.91 -20.47 -10.33
CA LYS A 76 13.53 -20.70 -11.64
C LYS A 76 12.81 -19.94 -12.76
N GLU A 77 11.53 -19.71 -12.58
CA GLU A 77 10.64 -18.95 -13.47
C GLU A 77 10.77 -17.43 -13.25
N GLY A 78 11.64 -17.00 -12.33
CA GLY A 78 11.90 -15.59 -12.07
C GLY A 78 10.96 -14.94 -11.07
N HIS A 79 10.08 -15.71 -10.41
CA HIS A 79 9.12 -15.15 -9.46
C HIS A 79 9.78 -14.78 -8.14
N LEU A 80 9.40 -13.64 -7.57
CA LEU A 80 9.84 -13.23 -6.23
C LEU A 80 9.02 -13.97 -5.17
N LEU A 81 9.70 -14.72 -4.30
CA LEU A 81 9.08 -15.52 -3.25
C LEU A 81 9.17 -14.82 -1.91
N PHE A 82 8.02 -14.50 -1.34
CA PHE A 82 7.88 -14.06 0.04
C PHE A 82 7.66 -15.28 0.94
N GLN A 83 8.70 -15.69 1.67
CA GLN A 83 8.63 -16.81 2.60
C GLN A 83 7.55 -16.59 3.68
N HIS A 84 7.55 -15.39 4.25
CA HIS A 84 6.55 -14.94 5.20
C HIS A 84 6.39 -13.43 5.07
N PHE A 85 5.26 -12.99 4.51
CA PHE A 85 5.04 -11.59 4.17
C PHE A 85 4.65 -10.78 5.42
N GLN A 86 5.41 -9.71 5.69
CA GLN A 86 5.18 -8.79 6.80
C GLN A 86 4.90 -7.36 6.30
N ALA A 87 4.32 -6.50 7.15
CA ALA A 87 4.05 -5.10 6.77
C ALA A 87 5.32 -4.40 6.23
N GLY A 88 6.46 -4.67 6.85
CA GLY A 88 7.77 -4.16 6.45
C GLY A 88 8.30 -4.70 5.12
N ASP A 89 7.64 -5.67 4.50
CA ASP A 89 7.94 -6.12 3.13
C ASP A 89 7.15 -5.33 2.07
N SER A 90 6.22 -4.46 2.46
CA SER A 90 5.51 -3.57 1.53
C SER A 90 6.43 -2.52 0.90
N GLY A 91 6.18 -2.12 -0.34
CA GLY A 91 6.94 -1.07 -1.02
C GLY A 91 6.98 -1.24 -2.53
N LYS A 92 7.85 -0.45 -3.17
CA LYS A 92 8.05 -0.51 -4.62
C LYS A 92 9.10 -1.55 -4.97
N TYR A 93 8.74 -2.41 -5.91
CA TYR A 93 9.59 -3.45 -6.46
C TYR A 93 9.70 -3.27 -7.97
N SER A 94 10.83 -3.67 -8.53
CA SER A 94 10.99 -3.81 -9.96
C SER A 94 11.62 -5.15 -10.29
N CYS A 95 11.17 -5.74 -11.40
CA CYS A 95 11.77 -6.92 -11.97
C CYS A 95 12.23 -6.65 -13.40
N THR A 96 13.49 -6.93 -13.69
CA THR A 96 14.04 -6.85 -15.05
C THR A 96 14.28 -8.25 -15.59
N ILE A 97 13.65 -8.57 -16.72
CA ILE A 97 13.88 -9.79 -17.52
C ILE A 97 14.84 -9.44 -18.63
N SER A 98 15.99 -10.12 -18.71
CA SER A 98 16.98 -9.96 -19.79
C SER A 98 17.17 -11.27 -20.54
N TYR A 99 17.09 -11.22 -21.87
CA TYR A 99 17.15 -12.39 -22.76
C TYR A 99 17.67 -12.01 -24.15
N MET A 100 17.97 -13.02 -24.98
CA MET A 100 18.40 -12.81 -26.37
C MET A 100 17.24 -13.02 -27.34
N LYS A 101 16.95 -12.02 -28.18
CA LYS A 101 15.96 -12.12 -29.26
C LYS A 101 16.66 -11.98 -30.61
N HIS A 102 16.67 -13.04 -31.40
CA HIS A 102 17.37 -13.08 -32.71
C HIS A 102 18.83 -12.61 -32.64
N GLY A 103 19.55 -12.97 -31.56
CA GLY A 103 20.95 -12.59 -31.35
C GLY A 103 21.17 -11.17 -30.80
N VAL A 104 20.09 -10.43 -30.52
CA VAL A 104 20.13 -9.09 -29.93
C VAL A 104 19.72 -9.18 -28.45
N PRO A 105 20.48 -8.59 -27.51
CA PRO A 105 20.07 -8.52 -26.12
C PRO A 105 18.85 -7.60 -25.96
N VAL A 106 17.84 -8.09 -25.25
CA VAL A 106 16.59 -7.40 -24.93
C VAL A 106 16.40 -7.44 -23.42
N SER A 107 15.98 -6.31 -22.85
CA SER A 107 15.53 -6.26 -21.46
C SER A 107 14.13 -5.68 -21.36
N GLN A 108 13.37 -6.16 -20.38
CA GLN A 108 12.06 -5.62 -20.03
C GLN A 108 11.96 -5.46 -18.53
N THR A 109 11.56 -4.27 -18.07
CA THR A 109 11.41 -3.97 -16.64
C THR A 109 9.94 -3.77 -16.31
N PHE A 110 9.48 -4.44 -15.27
CA PHE A 110 8.14 -4.36 -14.71
C PHE A 110 8.21 -3.74 -13.32
N HIS A 111 7.26 -2.85 -13.01
CA HIS A 111 7.22 -2.12 -11.76
C HIS A 111 5.99 -2.52 -10.96
N TYR A 112 6.17 -2.71 -9.66
CA TYR A 112 5.12 -3.15 -8.75
C TYR A 112 5.09 -2.26 -7.52
N SER A 113 3.90 -1.84 -7.14
CA SER A 113 3.63 -1.31 -5.80
C SER A 113 2.95 -2.41 -4.98
N VAL A 114 3.70 -2.97 -4.02
CA VAL A 114 3.27 -4.08 -3.18
C VAL A 114 2.77 -3.56 -1.82
N PHE A 115 1.52 -3.86 -1.48
CA PHE A 115 0.87 -3.45 -0.26
C PHE A 115 0.51 -4.64 0.61
N GLY A 116 1.01 -4.65 1.84
CA GLY A 116 0.56 -5.55 2.89
C GLY A 116 -0.78 -5.14 3.46
N TYR A 117 -1.68 -6.10 3.65
CA TYR A 117 -2.94 -5.90 4.37
C TYR A 117 -3.14 -6.99 5.43
N HIS A 118 -3.79 -6.68 6.55
CA HIS A 118 -4.11 -7.63 7.63
C HIS A 118 -5.57 -8.09 7.51
N VAL A 119 -5.93 -9.30 8.00
CA VAL A 119 -7.29 -9.91 7.90
C VAL A 119 -8.40 -9.04 8.53
N LEU A 120 -9.59 -9.10 7.88
CA LEU A 120 -10.98 -8.73 8.20
C LEU A 120 -11.20 -7.42 8.98
N GLY A 121 -11.92 -6.49 8.35
CA GLY A 121 -12.15 -5.15 8.86
C GLY A 121 -10.95 -4.24 8.64
N GLY A 122 -11.20 -2.97 8.33
CA GLY A 122 -10.13 -1.99 8.19
C GLY A 122 -9.27 -1.84 9.45
N LEU A 123 -8.21 -1.05 9.35
CA LEU A 123 -7.44 -0.64 10.52
C LEU A 123 -8.23 0.40 11.32
N ASP A 124 -8.59 0.08 12.55
CA ASP A 124 -9.12 1.06 13.50
C ASP A 124 -8.00 2.00 13.99
N ILE A 125 -8.16 3.30 13.72
CA ILE A 125 -7.25 4.35 14.15
C ILE A 125 -7.98 5.25 15.15
N VAL A 126 -7.30 5.57 16.25
CA VAL A 126 -7.73 6.55 17.23
C VAL A 126 -6.81 7.76 17.18
N LEU A 127 -7.36 8.92 16.84
CA LEU A 127 -6.66 10.20 16.88
C LEU A 127 -7.08 10.98 18.11
N LEU A 128 -6.10 11.51 18.84
CA LEU A 128 -6.32 12.32 20.04
C LEU A 128 -5.83 13.74 19.80
N PHE A 129 -6.72 14.71 19.96
CA PHE A 129 -6.43 16.13 19.79
C PHE A 129 -6.66 16.89 21.08
N HIS A 130 -5.66 17.66 21.51
CA HIS A 130 -5.79 18.54 22.65
C HIS A 130 -6.48 19.83 22.24
N SER A 131 -7.50 20.22 23.00
CA SER A 131 -8.29 21.43 22.81
C SER A 131 -8.54 22.11 24.15
N LYS A 132 -8.76 23.43 24.13
CA LYS A 132 -9.22 24.18 25.31
C LYS A 132 -10.74 24.20 25.43
N LEU A 133 -11.43 23.83 24.35
CA LEU A 133 -12.86 23.95 24.24
C LEU A 133 -13.43 22.66 23.64
N CYS A 134 -14.56 22.26 24.19
CA CYS A 134 -15.38 21.16 23.72
C CYS A 134 -16.71 21.71 23.17
N GLU A 135 -16.65 22.87 22.51
CA GLU A 135 -17.82 23.49 21.90
C GLU A 135 -18.19 22.79 20.59
N ASP A 136 -19.48 22.49 20.44
CA ASP A 136 -19.98 21.70 19.32
C ASP A 136 -19.71 22.37 17.95
N GLU A 137 -19.82 23.69 17.84
CA GLU A 137 -19.58 24.40 16.56
C GLU A 137 -18.10 24.36 16.13
N TRP A 138 -17.17 24.61 17.05
CA TRP A 138 -15.74 24.54 16.77
C TRP A 138 -15.28 23.12 16.47
N THR A 139 -15.80 22.15 17.23
CA THR A 139 -15.53 20.74 17.02
C THR A 139 -16.03 20.30 15.64
N LYS A 140 -17.24 20.71 15.23
CA LYS A 140 -17.77 20.45 13.88
C LYS A 140 -16.90 21.04 12.78
N ARG A 141 -16.45 22.30 12.91
CA ARG A 141 -15.55 22.92 11.93
C ARG A 141 -14.20 22.22 11.84
N PHE A 142 -13.67 21.78 12.98
CA PHE A 142 -12.45 20.98 13.06
C PHE A 142 -12.62 19.64 12.34
N LEU A 143 -13.68 18.88 12.65
CA LEU A 143 -13.96 17.59 12.02
C LEU A 143 -14.16 17.72 10.51
N TRP A 144 -14.85 18.78 10.06
CA TRP A 144 -15.00 19.06 8.63
C TRP A 144 -13.64 19.28 7.94
N SER A 145 -12.77 20.08 8.57
CA SER A 145 -11.42 20.35 8.05
C SER A 145 -10.55 19.09 8.04
N LEU A 146 -10.67 18.25 9.08
CA LEU A 146 -10.00 16.96 9.16
C LEU A 146 -10.47 16.03 8.04
N GLN A 147 -11.77 15.91 7.83
CA GLN A 147 -12.35 15.06 6.79
C GLN A 147 -11.88 15.46 5.38
N GLU A 148 -11.80 16.75 5.07
CA GLU A 148 -11.28 17.22 3.78
C GLU A 148 -9.80 16.86 3.58
N LYS A 149 -8.99 16.90 4.65
CA LYS A 149 -7.59 16.46 4.59
C LYS A 149 -7.47 14.95 4.43
N LEU A 150 -8.30 14.17 5.12
CA LEU A 150 -8.33 12.72 4.97
C LEU A 150 -8.76 12.30 3.56
N ARG A 151 -9.68 13.02 2.93
CA ARG A 151 -10.11 12.75 1.55
C ARG A 151 -8.98 12.89 0.52
N GLN A 152 -8.05 13.83 0.72
CA GLN A 152 -6.86 13.94 -0.13
C GLN A 152 -5.95 12.72 0.05
N LEU A 153 -5.77 12.27 1.30
CA LEU A 153 -5.00 11.06 1.61
C LEU A 153 -5.62 9.79 1.03
N GLU A 154 -6.96 9.67 1.02
CA GLU A 154 -7.64 8.53 0.37
C GLU A 154 -7.24 8.40 -1.11
N ILE A 155 -7.17 9.54 -1.82
CA ILE A 155 -6.83 9.58 -3.25
C ILE A 155 -5.34 9.24 -3.44
N GLU A 156 -4.47 9.85 -2.64
CA GLU A 156 -3.01 9.64 -2.74
C GLU A 156 -2.58 8.21 -2.37
N GLN A 157 -3.28 7.58 -1.43
CA GLN A 157 -2.92 6.27 -0.89
C GLN A 157 -3.82 5.14 -1.40
N HIS A 158 -4.76 5.43 -2.29
CA HIS A 158 -5.72 4.47 -2.83
C HIS A 158 -6.43 3.66 -1.73
N CYS A 159 -6.92 4.34 -0.69
CA CYS A 159 -7.63 3.73 0.43
C CYS A 159 -8.91 4.49 0.78
N LYS A 160 -9.67 3.95 1.73
CA LYS A 160 -10.89 4.55 2.30
C LYS A 160 -10.75 4.78 3.78
N LEU A 161 -11.10 5.98 4.21
CA LEU A 161 -11.01 6.50 5.57
C LEU A 161 -12.41 6.91 6.00
N GLN A 162 -13.00 6.14 6.91
CA GLN A 162 -14.34 6.40 7.42
C GLN A 162 -14.28 6.89 8.87
N LEU A 163 -14.82 8.07 9.15
CA LEU A 163 -15.06 8.50 10.53
C LEU A 163 -16.17 7.63 11.15
N THR A 164 -15.85 6.91 12.22
CA THR A 164 -16.79 6.01 12.91
C THR A 164 -17.40 6.67 14.13
N ALA A 165 -16.60 7.40 14.92
CA ALA A 165 -17.09 8.10 16.10
C ALA A 165 -16.23 9.32 16.44
N THR A 166 -16.82 10.24 17.22
CA THR A 166 -16.09 11.34 17.84
C THR A 166 -16.55 11.51 19.27
N PHE A 167 -15.59 11.63 20.19
CA PHE A 167 -15.83 11.88 21.59
C PHE A 167 -15.04 13.10 22.02
N CYS A 168 -15.57 13.81 23.01
CA CYS A 168 -14.86 14.91 23.60
C CYS A 168 -15.04 14.84 25.12
N PHE A 169 -13.91 14.79 25.83
CA PHE A 169 -13.89 14.58 27.27
C PHE A 169 -12.75 15.39 27.90
N PRO A 170 -12.88 15.80 29.18
CA PRO A 170 -11.83 16.54 29.87
C PRO A 170 -10.54 15.71 30.01
N SER A 171 -9.40 16.38 29.92
CA SER A 171 -8.07 15.80 30.15
C SER A 171 -7.94 15.30 31.59
N LEU A 172 -7.23 14.19 31.80
CA LEU A 172 -6.95 13.68 33.14
C LEU A 172 -5.96 14.59 33.91
N SER A 173 -5.13 15.32 33.18
CA SER A 173 -4.07 16.19 33.72
C SER A 173 -4.61 17.55 34.19
N ASP A 174 -5.52 18.15 33.42
CA ASP A 174 -6.18 19.42 33.73
C ASP A 174 -7.64 19.40 33.21
N PRO A 175 -8.58 18.82 33.98
CA PRO A 175 -9.95 18.61 33.52
C PRO A 175 -10.78 19.89 33.40
N SER A 176 -10.28 21.03 33.91
CA SER A 176 -10.96 22.33 33.86
C SER A 176 -10.59 23.15 32.62
N GLU A 177 -9.36 23.04 32.14
CA GLU A 177 -8.81 23.92 31.10
C GLU A 177 -8.44 23.17 29.81
N GLU A 178 -8.40 21.84 29.86
CA GLU A 178 -7.97 21.00 28.75
C GLU A 178 -8.98 19.87 28.48
N PHE A 179 -9.32 19.74 27.21
CA PHE A 179 -10.21 18.73 26.65
C PHE A 179 -9.47 17.92 25.60
N ILE A 180 -9.83 16.65 25.49
CA ILE A 180 -9.35 15.73 24.46
C ILE A 180 -10.51 15.46 23.51
N VAL A 181 -10.31 15.81 22.24
CA VAL A 181 -11.18 15.40 21.14
C VAL A 181 -10.61 14.11 20.58
N GLN A 182 -11.31 13.01 20.81
CA GLN A 182 -10.98 11.69 20.28
C GLN A 182 -11.78 11.46 19.00
N VAL A 183 -11.08 11.20 17.89
CA VAL A 183 -11.68 10.85 16.61
C VAL A 183 -11.32 9.40 16.31
N GLN A 184 -12.34 8.57 16.07
CA GLN A 184 -12.18 7.19 15.63
C GLN A 184 -12.40 7.09 14.13
N LEU A 185 -11.50 6.38 13.47
CA LEU A 185 -11.45 6.21 12.02
C LEU A 185 -11.25 4.74 11.71
N GLU A 186 -11.94 4.24 10.69
CA GLU A 186 -11.65 2.95 10.08
C GLU A 186 -10.93 3.20 8.75
N VAL A 187 -9.80 2.53 8.53
CA VAL A 187 -9.05 2.59 7.27
C VAL A 187 -9.15 1.27 6.54
N SER A 188 -9.83 1.25 5.42
CA SER A 188 -9.93 0.07 4.56
C SER A 188 -9.26 0.35 3.22
N LEU A 189 -8.42 -0.58 2.76
CA LEU A 189 -7.85 -0.52 1.41
C LEU A 189 -8.92 -0.74 0.32
N PHE A 190 -10.00 -1.46 0.65
CA PHE A 190 -10.99 -1.92 -0.32
C PHE A 190 -12.37 -1.25 -0.14
N GLY A 191 -12.47 -0.31 0.79
CA GLY A 191 -13.75 0.31 1.19
C GLY A 191 -14.47 -0.47 2.29
N PRO A 192 -15.55 0.09 2.85
CA PRO A 192 -16.30 -0.58 3.92
C PRO A 192 -17.00 -1.82 3.39
N HIS A 193 -17.19 -2.82 4.25
CA HIS A 193 -17.99 -4.04 3.96
C HIS A 193 -17.51 -4.91 2.79
N TRP A 194 -16.29 -4.68 2.31
CA TRP A 194 -15.70 -5.40 1.19
C TRP A 194 -15.59 -6.92 1.45
N ASP A 195 -15.52 -7.29 2.73
CA ASP A 195 -15.35 -8.63 3.27
C ASP A 195 -16.65 -9.34 3.65
N GLU A 196 -17.79 -8.65 3.70
CA GLU A 196 -19.07 -9.24 4.11
C GLU A 196 -19.50 -10.43 3.23
N HIS A 197 -19.01 -10.46 1.99
CA HIS A 197 -19.24 -11.53 1.03
C HIS A 197 -18.18 -12.64 1.11
N CYS A 198 -17.09 -12.41 1.84
CA CYS A 198 -16.00 -13.36 2.04
C CYS A 198 -16.26 -14.21 3.30
N ASN A 199 -17.34 -15.00 3.28
CA ASN A 199 -17.64 -15.97 4.33
C ASN A 199 -16.87 -17.28 4.10
N SER A 200 -15.64 -17.36 4.59
CA SER A 200 -14.99 -18.67 4.74
C SER A 200 -14.05 -18.72 5.94
N GLN A 201 -14.20 -19.76 6.75
CA GLN A 201 -13.24 -20.14 7.80
C GLN A 201 -11.89 -20.64 7.25
N ASP A 202 -11.72 -20.64 5.93
CA ASP A 202 -10.56 -21.19 5.24
C ASP A 202 -9.75 -20.07 4.56
N MET A 203 -8.45 -19.97 4.87
CA MET A 203 -7.57 -18.88 4.44
C MET A 203 -7.33 -18.84 2.92
N GLU A 204 -7.46 -19.99 2.25
CA GLU A 204 -7.25 -20.11 0.80
C GLU A 204 -8.41 -19.46 0.02
N THR A 205 -9.65 -19.64 0.47
CA THR A 205 -10.85 -18.99 -0.11
C THR A 205 -10.99 -17.52 0.26
N VAL A 206 -10.44 -17.12 1.41
CA VAL A 206 -10.24 -15.72 1.82
C VAL A 206 -9.41 -15.02 0.74
N THR A 207 -8.20 -15.50 0.44
CA THR A 207 -7.28 -14.94 -0.58
C THR A 207 -7.92 -14.81 -1.98
N ASP A 208 -8.67 -15.82 -2.41
CA ASP A 208 -9.36 -15.84 -3.71
C ASP A 208 -10.52 -14.82 -3.80
N CYS A 209 -11.17 -14.53 -2.67
CA CYS A 209 -12.17 -13.46 -2.55
C CYS A 209 -11.53 -12.08 -2.74
N TYR A 210 -10.35 -11.82 -2.13
CA TYR A 210 -9.64 -10.55 -2.31
C TYR A 210 -9.19 -10.31 -3.75
N HIS A 211 -8.64 -11.34 -4.41
CA HIS A 211 -8.21 -11.20 -5.82
C HIS A 211 -9.37 -10.75 -6.72
N LYS A 212 -10.62 -11.17 -6.43
CA LYS A 212 -11.82 -10.70 -7.13
C LYS A 212 -12.21 -9.28 -6.74
N THR A 213 -12.14 -8.92 -5.46
CA THR A 213 -12.52 -7.57 -4.98
C THR A 213 -11.55 -6.49 -5.44
N VAL A 214 -10.24 -6.77 -5.46
CA VAL A 214 -9.21 -5.87 -6.01
C VAL A 214 -9.48 -5.57 -7.48
N ARG A 215 -9.84 -6.58 -8.28
CA ARG A 215 -10.19 -6.41 -9.69
C ARG A 215 -11.49 -5.63 -9.94
N HIS A 216 -12.35 -5.49 -8.93
CA HIS A 216 -13.64 -4.81 -9.07
C HIS A 216 -13.61 -3.35 -8.61
N ASN A 217 -12.66 -2.99 -7.74
CA ASN A 217 -12.57 -1.66 -7.13
C ASN A 217 -11.37 -0.82 -7.60
N LEU A 218 -10.48 -1.39 -8.43
CA LEU A 218 -9.52 -0.66 -9.27
C LEU A 218 -10.11 -0.43 -10.66
#